data_AF-A0A2W7S353-F1
#
_entry.id   AF-A0A2W7S353-F1
#
_cell.length_a   1.000
_cell.length_b   1.000
_cell.length_c   1.000
_cell.angle_alpha   90.00
_cell.angle_beta   90.00
_cell.angle_gamma   90.00
#
_symmetry.space_group_name_H-M   'P 1'
#
loop_
_entity.id
_entity.type
_entity.pdbx_description
1 polymer ?
#
loop_
_entity_poly.entity_id
_entity_poly.type
_entity_poly.pdbx_seq_one_letter_code
_entity_poly.pdbx_strand_id
1 'polypeptide(L)' 'MAKPIKETPFLKGKDAVKFNQDIKNNRGAKVSTEVRARMKSNYEKLKSIATF' A
#
# COMPACT_ATOMS: atom_id res chain seq x y z
N MET A 1 15.70 -2.35 7.56
CA MET A 1 14.33 -2.91 7.50
C MET A 1 13.56 -2.42 8.72
N ALA A 2 12.34 -1.90 8.57
CA ALA A 2 11.56 -1.43 9.71
C ALA A 2 11.32 -2.58 10.70
N LYS A 3 11.38 -2.30 12.01
CA LYS A 3 11.09 -3.31 13.04
C LYS A 3 9.60 -3.72 12.93
N PRO A 4 9.26 -5.02 13.08
CA PRO A 4 7.86 -5.43 13.12
C PRO A 4 7.12 -4.69 14.23
N ILE A 5 5.96 -4.10 13.91
CA ILE A 5 5.11 -3.45 14.90
C ILE A 5 4.51 -4.54 15.78
N LYS A 6 4.64 -4.41 17.10
CA LYS A 6 4.26 -5.44 18.08
C LYS A 6 2.79 -5.87 17.98
N GLU A 7 1.92 -4.95 17.57
CA GLU A 7 0.47 -5.15 17.48
C GLU A 7 -0.01 -5.64 16.10
N THR A 8 0.89 -5.87 15.14
CA THR A 8 0.48 -6.36 13.82
C THR A 8 -0.08 -7.78 13.94
N PRO A 9 -1.35 -8.02 13.55
CA PRO A 9 -1.94 -9.34 13.64
C PRO A 9 -1.30 -10.32 12.66
N PHE A 10 -1.24 -11.60 13.05
CA PHE A 10 -0.74 -12.68 12.20
C PHE A 10 -1.86 -13.29 11.37
N LEU A 11 -1.73 -13.26 10.04
CA LEU A 11 -2.58 -14.02 9.15
C LEU A 11 -2.24 -15.52 9.25
N LYS A 12 -3.26 -16.38 9.28
CA LYS A 12 -3.10 -17.84 9.40
C LYS A 12 -3.95 -18.57 8.36
N GLY A 13 -3.61 -19.84 8.10
CA GLY A 13 -4.40 -20.74 7.27
C GLY A 13 -4.70 -20.16 5.88
N LYS A 14 -5.97 -20.22 5.47
CA LYS A 14 -6.43 -19.79 4.14
C LYS A 14 -6.17 -18.31 3.87
N ASP A 15 -6.27 -17.46 4.89
CA ASP A 15 -6.07 -16.01 4.74
C ASP A 15 -4.61 -15.68 4.45
N ALA A 16 -3.67 -16.40 5.09
CA ALA A 16 -2.25 -16.26 4.80
C ALA A 16 -1.93 -16.68 3.35
N VAL A 17 -2.53 -17.78 2.87
CA VAL A 17 -2.36 -18.25 1.50
C VAL A 17 -2.90 -17.22 0.51
N LYS A 18 -4.12 -16.73 0.73
CA LYS A 18 -4.75 -15.72 -0.12
C LYS A 18 -3.93 -14.44 -0.19
N PHE A 19 -3.50 -13.91 0.96
CA PHE A 19 -2.66 -12.72 1.02
C PHE A 19 -1.37 -12.88 0.19
N ASN A 20 -0.66 -14.00 0.36
CA ASN A 20 0.56 -14.26 -0.40
C ASN A 20 0.31 -14.37 -1.91
N GLN A 21 -0.80 -14.99 -2.30
CA GLN A 21 -1.19 -15.08 -3.70
C GLN A 21 -1.48 -13.69 -4.29
N ASP A 22 -2.24 -12.87 -3.57
CA ASP A 22 -2.59 -11.51 -3.99
C ASP A 22 -1.33 -10.63 -4.12
N ILE A 23 -0.40 -10.72 -3.18
CA ILE A 23 0.89 -10.03 -3.25
C ILE A 23 1.70 -10.49 -4.46
N LYS A 24 1.77 -11.81 -4.71
CA LYS A 24 2.49 -12.37 -5.85
C LYS A 24 1.91 -11.89 -7.18
N ASN A 25 0.58 -11.93 -7.31
CA ASN A 25 -0.13 -11.49 -8.50
C ASN A 25 0.05 -9.99 -8.76
N ASN A 26 0.09 -9.18 -7.70
CA ASN A 26 0.19 -7.73 -7.80
C ASN A 26 1.62 -7.18 -7.74
N ARG A 27 2.65 -8.03 -7.60
CA ARG A 27 4.06 -7.60 -7.41
C ARG A 27 4.59 -6.70 -8.55
N GLY A 28 4.08 -6.87 -9.77
CA GLY A 28 4.42 -6.06 -10.94
C GLY A 28 3.30 -5.13 -11.41
N ALA A 29 2.15 -5.14 -10.73
CA ALA A 29 1.00 -4.36 -11.14
C ALA A 29 1.28 -2.86 -10.95
N LYS A 30 1.43 -2.15 -12.07
CA LYS A 30 1.45 -0.68 -12.04
C LYS A 30 0.01 -0.18 -12.03
N VAL A 31 -0.27 0.76 -11.16
CA VAL A 31 -1.52 1.54 -11.21
C VAL A 31 -1.63 2.24 -12.56
N SER A 32 -2.85 2.41 -13.08
CA SER A 32 -3.07 3.13 -14.33
C SER A 32 -2.55 4.57 -14.22
N THR A 33 -2.25 5.18 -15.37
CA THR A 33 -1.75 6.56 -15.47
C THR A 33 -2.72 7.56 -14.83
N GLU A 34 -4.02 7.36 -15.02
CA GLU A 34 -5.09 8.19 -14.44
C GLU A 34 -5.12 8.13 -12.91
N VAL A 35 -5.07 6.91 -12.35
CA VAL A 35 -5.03 6.70 -10.90
C VAL A 35 -3.77 7.31 -10.31
N ARG A 36 -2.63 7.15 -10.99
CA ARG A 36 -1.35 7.75 -10.57
C ARG A 36 -1.41 9.27 -10.57
N ALA A 37 -2.00 9.89 -11.60
CA ALA A 37 -2.16 11.33 -11.67
C ALA A 37 -3.04 11.86 -10.52
N ARG A 38 -4.14 11.16 -10.22
CA ARG A 38 -5.01 11.48 -9.09
C ARG A 38 -4.28 11.38 -7.75
N MET A 39 -3.51 10.31 -7.52
CA MET A 39 -2.71 10.14 -6.30
C MET A 39 -1.71 11.28 -6.12
N LYS A 40 -1.00 11.67 -7.20
CA LYS A 40 -0.05 12.79 -7.16
C LYS A 40 -0.74 14.12 -6.84
N SER A 41 -1.87 14.41 -7.48
CA SER A 41 -2.63 15.64 -7.21
C SER A 41 -3.07 15.74 -5.75
N ASN A 42 -3.57 14.64 -5.18
CA ASN A 42 -3.97 14.59 -3.78
C ASN A 42 -2.79 14.80 -2.83
N TYR A 43 -1.64 14.19 -3.13
CA TYR A 43 -0.42 14.39 -2.36
C TYR A 43 0.02 15.86 -2.34
N GLU A 44 0.05 16.54 -3.49
CA GLU A 44 0.45 17.95 -3.55
C GLU A 44 -0.52 18.85 -2.76
N LYS A 45 -1.82 18.57 -2.79
CA LYS A 45 -2.83 19.30 -1.99
C LYS A 45 -2.60 19.11 -0.50
N LEU A 46 -2.32 17.89 -0.05
CA LEU A 46 -2.01 17.61 1.35
C LEU A 46 -0.70 18.25 1.78
N LYS A 47 0.30 18.25 0.89
CA LYS A 47 1.58 18.90 1.12
C LYS A 47 1.45 20.42 1.25
N SER A 48 0.62 21.06 0.43
CA SER A 48 0.46 22.51 0.46
C SER A 48 -0.21 23.04 1.74
N ILE A 49 -1.00 22.20 2.43
CA ILE A 49 -1.66 22.56 3.69
C ILE A 49 -0.88 22.07 4.92
N ALA A 50 0.14 21.24 4.73
CA ALA A 50 0.93 20.72 5.82
C ALA A 50 2.00 21.75 6.21
N THR A 51 1.83 22.35 7.39
CA THR A 51 2.86 23.14 8.08
C THR A 51 3.71 22.20 8.93
N PHE A 52 4.88 21.84 8.43
CA PHE A 52 5.92 21.10 9.16
C PHE A 52 7.19 21.95 9.28
#